data_AF-A0A564Y7C5-F1
#
_entry.id   AF-A0A564Y7C5-F1
#
_cell.length_a   1.000
_cell.length_b   1.000
_cell.length_c   1.000
_cell.angle_alpha   90.00
_cell.angle_beta   90.00
_cell.angle_gamma   90.00
#
_symmetry.space_group_name_H-M   'P 1'
#
loop_
_entity.id
_entity.type
_entity.pdbx_description
1 polymer ?
#
loop_
_entity_poly.entity_id
_entity_poly.type
_entity_poly.pdbx_seq_one_letter_code
_entity_poly.pdbx_strand_id
1 'polypeptide(L)'
;MLYVFFPDDDRVNMKTIRAYVDQMQHDSCTKAILVLREGGLTPAAKSAIAELSASKITMECFYENELMVNITEHKLVPEHRVLTTEEKHELLERYRLKESQLPKMQSSDPVARYYGLKRGQVVRINRPSETAGRYITYRIVV
;
A
#
# COMPACT_ATOMS: atom_id res chain seq x y z
N MET A 1 -4.35 1.20 15.75
CA MET A 1 -4.34 2.66 15.54
C MET A 1 -3.47 2.94 14.32
N LEU A 2 -3.80 3.98 13.53
CA LEU A 2 -3.05 4.40 12.35
C LEU A 2 -2.74 5.89 12.53
N TYR A 3 -1.48 6.28 12.42
CA TYR A 3 -1.09 7.68 12.41
C TYR A 3 -1.01 8.22 10.98
N VAL A 4 -1.37 9.49 10.80
CA VAL A 4 -1.14 10.22 9.56
C VAL A 4 -0.40 11.50 9.92
N PHE A 5 0.84 11.61 9.45
CA PHE A 5 1.73 12.75 9.73
C PHE A 5 1.84 13.65 8.51
N PHE A 6 1.72 14.95 8.76
CA PHE A 6 1.91 16.03 7.80
C PHE A 6 3.09 16.89 8.30
N PRO A 7 4.31 16.69 7.78
CA PRO A 7 5.46 17.50 8.12
C PRO A 7 5.34 18.89 7.47
N ASP A 8 5.71 19.92 8.23
CA ASP A 8 5.75 21.30 7.73
C ASP A 8 6.96 21.57 6.83
N ASP A 9 8.04 20.81 7.02
CA ASP A 9 9.26 20.90 6.22
C ASP A 9 9.02 20.41 4.80
N ASP A 10 9.43 21.18 3.80
CA ASP A 10 9.37 20.75 2.38
C ASP A 10 10.21 19.48 2.15
N ARG A 11 11.38 19.41 2.80
CA ARG A 11 12.26 18.24 2.77
C ARG A 11 12.44 17.65 4.16
N VAL A 12 11.96 16.43 4.33
CA VAL A 12 11.91 15.76 5.64
C VAL A 12 13.27 15.15 6.00
N ASN A 13 13.72 15.49 7.20
CA ASN A 13 14.99 15.06 7.77
C ASN A 13 14.82 13.88 8.73
N MET A 14 15.92 13.19 9.02
CA MET A 14 15.94 12.05 9.95
C MET A 14 15.48 12.43 11.36
N LYS A 15 15.73 13.67 11.81
CA LYS A 15 15.29 14.17 13.12
C LYS A 15 13.76 14.13 13.25
N THR A 16 13.05 14.57 12.21
CA THR A 16 11.59 14.59 12.16
C THR A 16 11.02 13.18 12.17
N ILE A 17 11.60 12.26 11.39
CA ILE A 17 11.20 10.84 11.39
C ILE A 17 11.37 10.21 12.78
N ARG A 18 12.50 10.45 13.46
CA ARG A 18 12.73 9.91 14.81
C ARG A 18 11.70 10.44 15.82
N ALA A 19 11.38 11.73 15.79
CA ALA A 19 10.35 12.30 16.66
C ALA A 19 8.98 11.64 16.45
N TYR A 20 8.59 11.37 15.20
CA TYR A 20 7.34 10.63 14.92
C TYR A 20 7.39 9.19 15.40
N VAL A 21 8.52 8.51 15.25
CA VAL A 21 8.69 7.13 15.74
C VAL A 21 8.61 7.07 17.27
N ASP A 22 9.23 8.00 17.97
CA ASP A 22 9.17 8.09 19.43
C ASP A 22 7.71 8.31 19.91
N GLN A 23 6.97 9.18 19.22
CA GLN A 23 5.55 9.38 19.47
C GLN A 23 4.74 8.09 19.21
N MET A 24 4.99 7.41 18.08
CA MET A 24 4.32 6.15 17.77
C MET A 24 4.60 5.06 18.81
N GLN A 25 5.83 4.98 19.34
CA GLN A 25 6.21 4.03 20.37
C GLN A 25 5.50 4.32 21.69
N HIS A 26 5.39 5.59 22.08
CA HIS A 26 4.65 6.00 23.27
C HIS A 26 3.19 5.54 23.20
N ASP A 27 2.57 5.70 22.04
CA ASP A 27 1.17 5.36 21.83
C ASP A 27 0.93 3.90 21.40
N SER A 28 1.99 3.07 21.42
CA SER A 28 1.96 1.66 21.00
C SER A 28 1.38 1.46 19.58
N CYS A 29 1.63 2.41 18.69
CA CYS A 29 1.17 2.41 17.30
C CYS A 29 2.23 1.83 16.37
N THR A 30 1.83 0.91 15.48
CA THR A 30 2.75 0.20 14.57
C THR A 30 2.62 0.64 13.13
N LYS A 31 1.62 1.46 12.78
CA LYS A 31 1.35 1.88 11.40
C LYS A 31 1.25 3.39 11.31
N ALA A 32 1.96 3.97 10.35
CA ALA A 32 1.85 5.38 10.03
C ALA A 32 1.87 5.62 8.52
N ILE A 33 1.21 6.70 8.12
CA ILE A 33 1.29 7.30 6.80
C ILE A 33 2.01 8.64 6.97
N LEU A 34 3.03 8.89 6.16
CA LEU A 34 3.73 10.15 6.07
C LEU A 34 3.40 10.81 4.73
N VAL A 35 2.76 11.98 4.78
CA VAL A 35 2.40 12.75 3.60
C VAL A 35 3.50 13.79 3.34
N LEU A 36 4.19 13.69 2.21
CA LEU A 36 5.36 14.49 1.86
C LEU A 36 5.01 15.60 0.87
N ARG A 37 5.66 16.74 1.02
CA ARG A 37 5.67 17.82 0.01
C ARG A 37 6.65 17.53 -1.13
N GLU A 38 6.76 18.44 -2.10
CA GLU A 38 7.59 18.27 -3.29
C GLU A 38 9.08 18.01 -2.97
N GLY A 39 9.61 18.58 -1.88
CA GLY A 39 10.98 18.34 -1.44
C GLY A 39 11.28 16.92 -0.95
N GLY A 40 10.26 16.12 -0.62
CA GLY A 40 10.36 14.70 -0.32
C GLY A 40 11.24 14.35 0.89
N LEU A 41 11.88 13.17 0.84
CA LEU A 41 12.77 12.68 1.90
C LEU A 41 14.25 12.96 1.59
N THR A 42 15.03 13.23 2.63
CA THR A 42 16.50 13.09 2.54
C THR A 42 16.91 11.61 2.40
N PRO A 43 18.06 11.30 1.76
CA PRO A 43 18.55 9.92 1.66
C PRO A 43 18.68 9.24 3.03
N ALA A 44 19.15 9.97 4.05
CA ALA A 44 19.24 9.48 5.42
C ALA A 44 17.87 9.16 6.03
N ALA A 45 16.85 10.00 5.80
CA ALA A 45 15.48 9.73 6.24
C ALA A 45 14.90 8.50 5.53
N LYS A 46 15.17 8.33 4.24
CA LYS A 46 14.73 7.15 3.47
C LYS A 46 15.33 5.86 4.01
N SER A 47 16.63 5.86 4.33
CA SER A 47 17.28 4.71 4.98
C SER A 47 16.70 4.43 6.37
N ALA A 48 16.47 5.47 7.17
CA ALA A 48 15.86 5.33 8.48
C ALA A 48 14.47 4.65 8.40
N ILE A 49 13.62 5.07 7.45
CA ILE A 49 12.30 4.46 7.24
C ILE A 49 12.42 2.99 6.84
N ALA A 50 13.40 2.62 6.01
CA ALA A 50 13.64 1.23 5.67
C ALA A 50 14.03 0.39 6.90
N GLU A 51 14.85 0.95 7.80
CA GLU A 51 15.25 0.30 9.06
C GLU A 51 14.08 0.14 10.05
N LEU A 52 13.08 1.03 10.04
CA LEU A 52 11.91 0.92 10.93
C LEU A 52 11.13 -0.38 10.74
N SER A 53 11.19 -0.97 9.54
CA SER A 53 10.55 -2.25 9.24
C SER A 53 11.07 -3.38 10.15
N ALA A 54 12.33 -3.31 10.60
CA ALA A 54 12.89 -4.27 11.58
C ALA A 54 12.28 -4.10 12.98
N SER A 55 11.83 -2.90 13.33
CA SER A 55 11.23 -2.59 14.63
C SER A 55 9.71 -2.83 14.69
N LYS A 56 9.15 -3.58 13.72
CA LYS A 56 7.70 -3.83 13.54
C LYS A 56 6.86 -2.56 13.31
N ILE A 57 7.50 -1.44 12.99
CA ILE A 57 6.81 -0.19 12.62
C ILE A 57 6.79 -0.11 11.10
N THR A 58 5.58 0.03 10.55
CA THR A 58 5.38 0.27 9.12
C THR A 58 5.05 1.73 8.90
N MET A 59 5.91 2.43 8.17
CA MET A 59 5.66 3.81 7.76
C MET A 59 5.60 3.87 6.23
N GLU A 60 4.44 4.25 5.70
CA GLU A 60 4.21 4.38 4.25
C GLU A 60 4.26 5.86 3.87
N CYS A 61 4.96 6.18 2.79
CA CYS A 61 5.11 7.55 2.33
C CYS A 61 4.19 7.79 1.13
N PHE A 62 3.53 8.94 1.09
CA PHE A 62 2.77 9.44 -0.04
C PHE A 62 3.16 10.89 -0.29
N TYR A 63 3.06 11.35 -1.53
CA TYR A 63 3.17 12.77 -1.81
C TYR A 63 1.80 13.44 -1.75
N GLU A 64 1.75 14.72 -1.34
CA GLU A 64 0.49 15.48 -1.28
C GLU A 64 -0.24 15.46 -2.64
N ASN A 65 0.49 15.61 -3.74
CA ASN A 65 -0.07 15.57 -5.09
C ASN A 65 -0.71 14.21 -5.46
N GLU A 66 -0.23 13.09 -4.90
CA GLU A 66 -0.81 11.76 -5.09
C GLU A 66 -2.17 11.62 -4.40
N LEU A 67 -2.41 12.40 -3.35
CA LEU A 67 -3.60 12.30 -2.49
C LEU A 67 -4.66 13.35 -2.80
N MET A 68 -4.39 14.30 -3.71
CA MET A 68 -5.38 15.33 -4.10
C MET A 68 -6.62 14.75 -4.76
N VAL A 69 -6.51 13.59 -5.40
CA VAL A 69 -7.61 12.91 -6.09
C VAL A 69 -7.65 11.45 -5.67
N ASN A 70 -8.83 10.98 -5.27
CA ASN A 70 -9.01 9.56 -5.00
C ASN A 70 -9.05 8.76 -6.31
N ILE A 71 -7.93 8.11 -6.64
CA ILE A 71 -7.80 7.29 -7.85
C ILE A 71 -8.80 6.12 -7.91
N THR A 72 -9.32 5.66 -6.76
CA THR A 72 -10.26 4.53 -6.72
C THR A 72 -11.66 4.88 -7.24
N GLU A 73 -11.99 6.17 -7.31
CA GLU A 73 -13.26 6.66 -7.86
C GLU A 73 -13.18 6.93 -9.37
N HIS A 74 -11.99 6.80 -9.95
CA HIS A 74 -11.80 7.05 -11.36
C HIS A 74 -12.47 5.96 -12.22
N LYS A 75 -13.22 6.35 -13.26
CA LYS A 75 -13.96 5.43 -14.14
C LYS A 75 -13.12 4.29 -14.74
N LEU A 76 -11.84 4.54 -15.01
CA LEU A 76 -10.93 3.52 -15.56
C LEU A 76 -10.34 2.56 -14.51
N VAL A 77 -10.51 2.85 -13.22
CA VAL A 77 -10.01 2.02 -12.13
C VAL A 77 -11.16 1.10 -11.67
N PRO A 78 -11.09 -0.21 -11.92
CA PRO A 78 -12.11 -1.15 -11.47
C PRO A 78 -12.08 -1.32 -9.94
N GLU A 79 -13.11 -1.97 -9.40
CA GLU A 79 -13.17 -2.28 -7.98
C GLU A 79 -12.13 -3.36 -7.62
N HIS A 80 -11.34 -3.09 -6.59
CA HIS A 80 -10.31 -3.99 -6.06
C HIS A 80 -10.67 -4.43 -4.65
N ARG A 81 -10.78 -5.74 -4.42
CA ARG A 81 -11.02 -6.34 -3.10
C ARG A 81 -9.86 -7.26 -2.74
N VAL A 82 -9.22 -7.01 -1.61
CA VAL A 82 -8.17 -7.88 -1.06
C VAL A 82 -8.81 -9.17 -0.57
N LEU A 83 -8.25 -10.31 -0.98
CA LEU A 83 -8.69 -11.62 -0.51
C LEU A 83 -8.08 -11.94 0.85
N THR A 84 -8.82 -12.64 1.69
CA THR A 84 -8.26 -13.26 2.90
C THR A 84 -7.33 -14.42 2.55
N THR A 85 -6.56 -14.91 3.53
CA THR A 85 -5.68 -16.08 3.35
C THR A 85 -6.49 -17.32 2.95
N GLU A 86 -7.67 -17.47 3.54
CA GLU A 86 -8.60 -18.57 3.29
C GLU A 86 -9.19 -18.47 1.88
N GLU A 87 -9.67 -17.29 1.48
CA GLU A 87 -10.18 -17.05 0.11
C GLU A 87 -9.10 -17.26 -0.95
N LYS A 88 -7.85 -16.86 -0.66
CA LYS A 88 -6.69 -17.12 -1.53
C LYS A 88 -6.44 -18.63 -1.67
N HIS A 89 -6.49 -19.37 -0.57
CA HIS A 89 -6.28 -20.81 -0.59
C HIS A 89 -7.36 -21.52 -1.41
N GLU A 90 -8.63 -21.20 -1.16
CA GLU A 90 -9.77 -21.74 -1.91
C GLU A 90 -9.66 -21.42 -3.41
N LEU A 91 -9.24 -20.21 -3.77
CA LEU A 91 -9.01 -19.82 -5.16
C LEU A 91 -7.97 -20.72 -5.83
N LEU A 92 -6.82 -20.92 -5.19
CA LEU A 92 -5.73 -21.73 -5.74
C LEU A 92 -6.13 -23.20 -5.88
N GLU A 93 -6.84 -23.75 -4.90
CA GLU A 93 -7.35 -25.13 -4.95
C GLU A 93 -8.41 -25.32 -6.05
N ARG A 94 -9.40 -24.43 -6.10
CA ARG A 94 -10.51 -24.48 -7.06
C ARG A 94 -10.03 -24.50 -8.51
N TYR A 95 -9.02 -23.67 -8.81
CA TYR A 95 -8.45 -23.59 -10.16
C TYR A 95 -7.20 -24.44 -10.35
N ARG A 96 -6.74 -25.16 -9.31
CA ARG A 96 -5.51 -25.97 -9.30
C ARG A 96 -4.28 -25.17 -9.78
N LEU A 97 -4.17 -23.94 -9.30
CA LEU A 97 -3.10 -23.00 -9.67
C LEU A 97 -2.03 -22.89 -8.59
N LYS A 98 -0.81 -22.61 -9.00
CA LYS A 98 0.26 -22.12 -8.12
C LYS A 98 0.24 -20.60 -8.08
N GLU A 99 0.70 -20.02 -6.97
CA GLU A 99 0.80 -18.56 -6.82
C GLU A 99 1.59 -17.88 -7.95
N SER A 100 2.64 -18.54 -8.45
CA SER A 100 3.48 -18.04 -9.54
C SER A 100 2.77 -17.92 -10.89
N GLN A 101 1.62 -18.59 -11.05
CA GLN A 101 0.81 -18.57 -12.27
C GLN A 101 -0.22 -17.43 -12.27
N LEU A 102 -0.44 -16.78 -11.13
CA LEU A 102 -1.32 -15.62 -11.06
C LEU A 102 -0.66 -14.41 -11.77
N PRO A 103 -1.44 -13.61 -12.52
CA PRO A 103 -0.95 -12.34 -13.05
C PRO A 103 -0.43 -11.43 -11.92
N LYS A 104 0.67 -10.74 -12.18
CA LYS A 104 1.39 -9.96 -11.17
C LYS A 104 0.92 -8.51 -11.13
N MET A 105 0.92 -7.93 -9.93
CA MET A 105 0.74 -6.49 -9.66
C MET A 105 1.95 -6.01 -8.88
N GLN A 106 2.55 -4.89 -9.29
CA GLN A 106 3.69 -4.34 -8.57
C GLN A 106 3.24 -3.76 -7.23
N SER A 107 4.03 -3.95 -6.18
CA SER A 107 3.84 -3.25 -4.89
C SER A 107 3.93 -1.72 -5.00
N SER A 108 4.56 -1.19 -6.05
CA SER A 108 4.59 0.24 -6.37
C SER A 108 3.36 0.76 -7.11
N ASP A 109 2.43 -0.11 -7.52
CA ASP A 109 1.19 0.29 -8.18
C ASP A 109 0.39 1.24 -7.26
N PRO A 110 -0.17 2.36 -7.77
CA PRO A 110 -0.92 3.31 -6.95
C PRO A 110 -2.07 2.66 -6.16
N VAL A 111 -2.78 1.70 -6.75
CA VAL A 111 -3.86 0.97 -6.06
C VAL A 111 -3.29 0.03 -5.00
N ALA A 112 -2.15 -0.62 -5.28
CA ALA A 112 -1.47 -1.45 -4.29
C ALA A 112 -0.99 -0.64 -3.09
N ARG A 113 -0.43 0.55 -3.31
CA ARG A 113 -0.06 1.49 -2.26
C ARG A 113 -1.28 1.99 -1.49
N TYR A 114 -2.34 2.38 -2.18
CA TYR A 114 -3.58 2.87 -1.55
C TYR A 114 -4.17 1.88 -0.55
N TYR A 115 -4.21 0.59 -0.90
CA TYR A 115 -4.69 -0.47 0.01
C TYR A 115 -3.61 -1.03 0.95
N GLY A 116 -2.37 -0.50 0.92
CA GLY A 116 -1.26 -0.96 1.75
C GLY A 116 -0.87 -2.42 1.52
N LEU A 117 -1.00 -2.90 0.27
CA LEU A 117 -0.82 -4.30 -0.07
C LEU A 117 0.63 -4.76 0.10
N LYS A 118 0.80 -5.99 0.56
CA LYS A 118 2.09 -6.65 0.75
C LYS A 118 2.29 -7.79 -0.24
N ARG A 119 3.56 -8.11 -0.51
CA ARG A 119 3.94 -9.19 -1.43
C ARG A 119 3.26 -10.49 -1.04
N GLY A 120 2.73 -11.22 -2.03
CA GLY A 120 2.02 -12.47 -1.84
C GLY A 120 0.53 -12.33 -1.53
N GLN A 121 0.02 -11.13 -1.25
CA GLN A 121 -1.43 -10.90 -1.18
C GLN A 121 -2.06 -10.95 -2.57
N VAL A 122 -3.31 -11.41 -2.62
CA VAL A 122 -4.08 -11.53 -3.86
C VAL A 122 -5.26 -10.58 -3.84
N VAL A 123 -5.46 -9.88 -4.94
CA VAL A 123 -6.56 -8.94 -5.12
C VAL A 123 -7.51 -9.47 -6.18
N ARG A 124 -8.79 -9.51 -5.84
CA ARG A 124 -9.89 -9.72 -6.77
C ARG A 124 -10.26 -8.39 -7.42
N ILE A 125 -10.29 -8.37 -8.74
CA ILE A 125 -10.61 -7.19 -9.54
C ILE A 125 -11.91 -7.47 -10.28
N ASN A 126 -12.92 -6.64 -10.04
CA ASN A 126 -14.22 -6.72 -10.69
C ASN A 126 -14.31 -5.61 -11.73
N ARG A 127 -14.25 -5.97 -13.02
CA ARG A 127 -14.36 -5.02 -14.12
C ARG A 127 -15.70 -5.16 -14.85
N PRO A 128 -16.35 -4.05 -15.24
CA PRO A 128 -17.46 -4.11 -16.18
C PRO A 128 -16.95 -4.68 -17.51
N SER A 129 -17.74 -5.56 -18.12
CA SER A 129 -17.43 -6.18 -19.41
C SER A 129 -18.62 -6.00 -20.32
N GLU A 130 -18.40 -5.48 -21.53
CA GLU A 130 -19.48 -5.28 -22.51
C GLU A 130 -20.11 -6.61 -22.95
N THR A 131 -19.33 -7.68 -23.02
CA THR A 131 -19.79 -9.00 -23.49
C THR A 131 -20.37 -9.87 -22.38
N ALA A 132 -19.77 -9.82 -21.19
CA ALA A 132 -20.09 -10.72 -20.07
C ALA A 132 -20.85 -10.03 -18.92
N GLY A 133 -21.12 -8.73 -19.04
CA GLY A 133 -21.63 -7.87 -17.97
C GLY A 133 -20.55 -7.57 -16.92
N ARG A 134 -20.00 -8.61 -16.28
CA ARG A 134 -18.91 -8.51 -15.30
C ARG A 134 -17.83 -9.53 -15.59
N TYR A 135 -16.58 -9.10 -15.50
CA TYR A 135 -15.41 -9.99 -15.60
C TYR A 135 -14.60 -9.89 -14.31
N ILE A 136 -14.33 -11.05 -13.71
CA ILE A 136 -13.55 -11.14 -12.48
C ILE A 136 -12.16 -11.66 -12.82
N THR A 137 -11.13 -10.97 -12.36
CA THR A 137 -9.74 -11.43 -12.44
C THR A 137 -9.04 -11.32 -11.10
N TYR A 138 -7.97 -12.08 -10.93
CA TYR A 138 -7.15 -12.08 -9.72
C TYR A 138 -5.73 -11.68 -10.06
N ARG A 139 -5.10 -10.89 -9.19
CA ARG A 139 -3.68 -10.53 -9.31
C ARG A 139 -2.95 -10.73 -7.99
N ILE A 140 -1.72 -11.22 -8.05
CA ILE A 140 -0.84 -11.37 -6.89
C ILE A 140 0.16 -10.21 -6.83
N VAL A 141 0.35 -9.65 -5.63
CA VAL A 141 1.29 -8.54 -5.41
C VAL A 141 2.71 -9.07 -5.36
N VAL A 142 3.61 -8.45 -6.12
CA VAL A 142 5.03 -8.79 -6.21
C VAL A 142 5.94 -7.60 -5.97
#